data_AF-A0A0B6Z4P1-F1
#
_entry.id   AF-A0A0B6Z4P1-F1
#
_cell.length_a   1.000
_cell.length_b   1.000
_cell.length_c   1.000
_cell.angle_alpha   90.00
_cell.angle_beta   90.00
_cell.angle_gamma   90.00
#
_symmetry.space_group_name_H-M   'P 1'
#
loop_
_entity.id
_entity.type
_entity.pdbx_description
1 polymer ?
#
loop_
_entity_poly.entity_id
_entity_poly.type
_entity_poly.pdbx_seq_one_letter_code
_entity_poly.pdbx_strand_id
1 'polypeptide(L)'
;RCWTSMYEMFDQIVNQYEAINTVLCFHGKNHMCLCDDEIELIRNVIEVLRPFEAATKELCIEQYTCMSKAISIASLLQQVTSSGIVTVPGPQSALKNALITEMQAMFSNVETSYKLAASTLLDPRFKHHAFADASALELAQQ
;
A
#
# COMPACT_ATOMS: atom_id res chain seq x y z
N ARG A 1 -11.44 -3.76 -3.80
CA ARG A 1 -11.74 -2.36 -4.19
C ARG A 1 -11.95 -1.41 -3.01
N CYS A 2 -12.04 -1.85 -1.74
CA CYS A 2 -12.46 -0.94 -0.65
C CYS A 2 -11.36 -0.05 -0.05
N TRP A 3 -10.10 -0.44 -0.14
CA TRP A 3 -9.02 0.24 0.59
C TRP A 3 -8.50 1.51 -0.11
N THR A 4 -8.57 1.57 -1.44
CA THR A 4 -8.24 2.79 -2.20
C THR A 4 -9.23 3.91 -1.89
N SER A 5 -10.53 3.59 -1.86
CA SER A 5 -11.58 4.54 -1.46
C SER A 5 -11.44 4.95 0.01
N MET A 6 -11.08 4.03 0.90
CA MET A 6 -10.82 4.36 2.31
C MET A 6 -9.66 5.36 2.45
N TYR A 7 -8.56 5.14 1.73
CA TYR A 7 -7.41 6.05 1.72
C TYR A 7 -7.82 7.45 1.25
N GLU A 8 -8.52 7.55 0.12
CA GLU A 8 -9.01 8.83 -0.43
C GLU A 8 -9.95 9.55 0.54
N MET A 9 -10.86 8.81 1.19
CA MET A 9 -11.76 9.38 2.19
C MET A 9 -11.01 9.93 3.41
N PHE A 10 -10.03 9.19 3.93
CA PHE A 10 -9.22 9.64 5.07
C PHE A 10 -8.38 10.86 4.73
N ASP A 11 -7.74 10.87 3.56
CA ASP A 11 -6.98 12.03 3.07
C ASP A 11 -7.88 13.27 2.97
N GLN A 12 -9.08 13.12 2.42
CA GLN A 12 -10.03 14.23 2.31
C GLN A 12 -10.53 14.71 3.68
N ILE A 13 -10.79 13.81 4.64
CA ILE A 13 -11.17 14.18 6.01
C ILE A 13 -10.07 15.02 6.66
N VAL A 14 -8.81 14.58 6.59
CA VAL A 14 -7.67 15.31 7.15
C VAL A 14 -7.51 16.69 6.52
N ASN A 15 -7.77 16.82 5.22
CA ASN A 15 -7.66 18.10 4.50
C ASN A 15 -8.81 19.07 4.81
N GLN A 16 -9.97 18.58 5.27
CA GLN A 16 -11.20 19.38 5.41
C GLN A 16 -11.74 19.42 6.85
N TYR A 17 -11.06 18.81 7.82
CA TYR A 17 -11.61 18.61 9.17
C TYR A 17 -12.01 19.90 9.88
N GLU A 18 -11.28 21.00 9.70
CA GLU A 18 -11.63 22.31 10.28
C GLU A 18 -12.97 22.84 9.72
N ALA A 19 -13.17 22.72 8.41
CA ALA A 19 -14.41 23.12 7.75
C ALA A 19 -15.56 22.20 8.16
N ILE A 20 -15.31 20.89 8.22
CA ILE A 20 -16.30 19.89 8.68
C ILE A 20 -16.71 20.19 10.12
N ASN A 21 -15.77 20.39 11.03
CA ASN A 21 -16.03 20.73 12.43
C ASN A 21 -16.79 22.05 12.55
N THR A 22 -16.43 23.08 11.78
CA THR A 22 -17.14 24.36 11.76
C THR A 22 -18.61 24.19 11.38
N VAL A 23 -18.89 23.41 10.33
CA VAL A 23 -20.27 23.12 9.88
C VAL A 23 -21.02 22.28 10.92
N LEU A 24 -20.37 21.30 11.52
CA LEU A 24 -20.96 20.47 12.58
C LEU A 24 -21.32 21.31 13.80
N CYS A 25 -20.42 22.20 14.23
CA CYS A 25 -20.67 23.15 15.32
C CYS A 25 -21.85 24.08 15.00
N PHE A 26 -21.89 24.63 13.79
CA PHE A 26 -22.99 25.48 13.33
C PHE A 26 -24.35 24.76 13.40
N HIS A 27 -24.38 23.46 13.10
CA HIS A 27 -25.60 22.64 13.18
C HIS A 27 -25.86 22.03 14.57
N GLY A 28 -25.10 22.41 15.60
CA GLY A 28 -25.24 21.88 16.96
C GLY A 28 -24.83 20.41 17.11
N LYS A 29 -24.11 19.84 16.13
CA LYS A 29 -23.64 18.45 16.13
C LYS A 29 -22.21 18.30 16.68
N ASN A 30 -21.90 18.98 17.79
CA ASN A 30 -20.55 19.02 18.37
C ASN A 30 -20.01 17.62 18.76
N HIS A 31 -20.89 16.67 19.06
CA HIS A 31 -20.51 15.30 19.39
C HIS A 31 -19.91 14.50 18.21
N MET A 32 -20.03 15.03 16.98
CA MET A 32 -19.44 14.45 15.77
C MET A 32 -18.15 15.16 15.34
N CYS A 33 -17.74 16.23 16.04
CA CYS A 33 -16.53 16.95 15.71
C CYS A 33 -15.31 16.09 16.02
N LEU A 34 -14.34 16.08 15.10
CA LEU A 34 -13.09 15.36 15.26
C LEU A 34 -12.10 16.21 16.07
N CYS A 35 -11.45 15.63 17.07
CA CYS A 35 -10.38 16.31 17.79
C CYS A 35 -9.01 16.12 17.10
N ASP A 36 -8.01 16.89 17.52
CA ASP A 36 -6.68 16.83 16.92
C ASP A 36 -6.03 15.44 17.08
N ASP A 37 -6.27 14.74 18.20
CA ASP A 37 -5.77 13.38 18.44
C ASP A 37 -6.36 12.37 17.44
N GLU A 38 -7.66 12.49 17.12
CA GLU A 38 -8.33 11.63 16.14
C GLU A 38 -7.79 11.89 14.72
N ILE A 39 -7.54 13.15 14.39
CA ILE A 39 -6.95 13.54 13.10
C ILE A 39 -5.49 13.06 13.00
N GLU A 40 -4.72 13.14 14.08
CA GLU A 40 -3.35 12.63 14.12
C GLU A 40 -3.34 11.10 13.95
N LEU A 41 -4.27 10.38 14.57
CA LEU A 41 -4.43 8.95 14.34
C LEU A 41 -4.73 8.64 12.86
N ILE A 42 -5.66 9.37 12.24
CA ILE A 42 -6.00 9.19 10.82
C ILE A 42 -4.78 9.48 9.93
N ARG A 43 -4.01 10.54 10.22
CA ARG A 43 -2.75 10.85 9.52
C ARG A 43 -1.76 9.69 9.61
N ASN A 44 -1.58 9.13 10.80
CA ASN A 44 -0.71 7.97 11.00
C ASN A 44 -1.17 6.73 10.21
N VAL A 45 -2.48 6.51 10.10
CA VAL A 45 -3.04 5.43 9.26
C VAL A 45 -2.80 5.70 7.77
N ILE A 46 -2.97 6.94 7.31
CA ILE A 46 -2.67 7.33 5.91
C ILE A 46 -1.21 7.05 5.57
N GLU A 47 -0.26 7.38 6.45
CA GLU A 47 1.17 7.09 6.23
C GLU A 47 1.42 5.59 6.04
N VAL A 48 0.74 4.73 6.79
CA VAL A 48 0.84 3.26 6.64
C VAL A 48 0.26 2.77 5.32
N LEU A 49 -0.84 3.38 4.86
CA LEU A 49 -1.56 2.97 3.66
C LEU A 49 -1.01 3.57 2.35
N ARG A 50 -0.31 4.71 2.43
CA ARG A 50 0.27 5.41 1.27
C ARG A 50 1.08 4.51 0.33
N PRO A 51 2.03 3.67 0.79
CA PRO A 51 2.81 2.84 -0.13
C PRO A 51 1.95 1.81 -0.87
N PHE A 52 0.88 1.33 -0.25
CA PHE A 52 -0.08 0.44 -0.89
C PHE A 52 -0.85 1.20 -1.99
N GLU A 53 -1.33 2.41 -1.68
CA GLU A 53 -2.09 3.20 -2.65
C GLU A 53 -1.24 3.51 -3.89
N ALA A 54 0.02 3.88 -3.68
CA ALA A 54 0.97 4.12 -4.77
C ALA A 54 1.21 2.85 -5.60
N ALA A 55 1.42 1.70 -4.95
CA ALA A 55 1.57 0.41 -5.63
C ALA A 55 0.33 0.05 -6.47
N THR A 56 -0.87 0.32 -5.96
CA THR A 56 -2.11 0.02 -6.69
C THR A 56 -2.35 0.96 -7.84
N LYS A 57 -2.09 2.26 -7.67
CA LYS A 57 -2.09 3.21 -8.79
C LYS A 57 -1.13 2.73 -9.86
N GLU A 58 0.12 2.43 -9.52
CA GLU A 58 1.13 1.97 -10.49
C GLU A 58 0.71 0.68 -11.24
N LEU A 59 0.12 -0.28 -10.53
CA LEU A 59 -0.41 -1.52 -11.14
C LEU A 59 -1.66 -1.28 -12.01
N CYS A 60 -2.42 -0.22 -11.74
CA CYS A 60 -3.67 0.10 -12.44
C CYS A 60 -3.50 1.15 -13.55
N ILE A 61 -2.34 1.81 -13.67
CA ILE A 61 -2.08 2.82 -14.72
C ILE A 61 -2.02 2.18 -16.11
N GLU A 62 -1.42 1.00 -16.25
CA GLU A 62 -1.22 0.35 -17.56
C GLU A 62 -2.14 -0.87 -17.70
N GLN A 63 -3.02 -0.87 -18.71
CA GLN A 63 -4.01 -1.94 -18.94
C GLN A 63 -3.38 -3.34 -19.18
N TYR A 64 -2.13 -3.41 -19.63
CA TYR A 64 -1.51 -4.67 -20.10
C TYR A 64 -0.17 -5.03 -19.43
N THR A 65 0.46 -4.10 -18.71
CA THR A 65 1.84 -4.28 -18.21
C THR A 65 1.91 -4.63 -16.73
N CYS A 66 0.75 -4.70 -16.06
CA CYS A 66 0.61 -5.04 -14.64
C CYS A 66 1.40 -6.31 -14.25
N MET A 67 1.41 -7.32 -15.13
CA MET A 67 2.07 -8.61 -14.88
C MET A 67 3.60 -8.52 -14.80
N SER A 68 4.24 -7.64 -15.57
CA SER A 68 5.69 -7.44 -15.56
C SER A 68 6.19 -6.62 -14.36
N LYS A 69 5.30 -5.77 -13.81
CA LYS A 69 5.60 -4.92 -12.64
C LYS A 69 5.27 -5.61 -11.32
N ALA A 70 4.37 -6.60 -11.34
CA ALA A 70 3.81 -7.22 -10.15
C ALA A 70 4.85 -7.77 -9.17
N ILE A 71 5.88 -8.48 -9.67
CA ILE A 71 6.94 -9.03 -8.80
C ILE A 71 7.74 -7.88 -8.17
N SER A 72 8.20 -6.92 -8.98
CA SER A 72 8.98 -5.78 -8.49
C SER A 72 8.21 -4.93 -7.48
N ILE A 73 6.94 -4.66 -7.74
CA ILE A 73 6.07 -3.88 -6.86
C ILE A 73 5.78 -4.65 -5.58
N ALA A 74 5.53 -5.95 -5.64
CA ALA A 74 5.31 -6.77 -4.45
C ALA A 74 6.55 -6.78 -3.54
N SER A 75 7.74 -7.01 -4.11
CA SER A 75 9.01 -7.02 -3.38
C SER A 75 9.33 -5.64 -2.77
N LEU A 76 9.15 -4.56 -3.54
CA LEU A 76 9.36 -3.20 -3.04
C LEU A 76 8.37 -2.86 -1.92
N LEU A 77 7.09 -3.20 -2.09
CA LEU A 77 6.05 -2.93 -1.10
C LEU A 77 6.31 -3.70 0.20
N GLN A 78 6.84 -4.92 0.14
CA GLN A 78 7.23 -5.69 1.33
C GLN A 78 8.38 -4.99 2.08
N GLN A 79 9.39 -4.51 1.36
CA GLN A 79 10.53 -3.81 1.94
C GLN A 79 10.12 -2.49 2.61
N VAL A 80 9.31 -1.68 1.91
CA VAL A 80 8.81 -0.40 2.43
C VAL A 80 7.92 -0.61 3.65
N THR A 81 7.03 -1.61 3.63
CA THR A 81 6.15 -1.89 4.76
C THR A 81 6.92 -2.40 5.97
N SER A 82 7.96 -3.21 5.77
CA SER A 82 8.75 -3.78 6.87
C SER A 82 9.70 -2.76 7.51
N SER A 83 10.41 -1.97 6.69
CA SER A 83 11.54 -1.14 7.16
C SER A 83 11.32 0.36 6.99
N GLY A 84 10.43 0.80 6.11
CA GLY A 84 10.27 2.21 5.72
C GLY A 84 9.26 2.99 6.57
N ILE A 85 8.28 2.33 7.18
CA ILE A 85 7.24 3.00 7.97
C ILE A 85 7.72 3.19 9.41
N VAL A 86 7.91 4.44 9.84
CA VAL A 86 8.23 4.78 11.24
C VAL A 86 7.02 4.46 12.11
N THR A 87 7.19 3.54 13.07
CA THR A 87 6.07 3.08 13.91
C THR A 87 6.02 3.87 15.21
N VAL A 88 4.95 4.66 15.40
CA VAL A 88 4.57 5.23 16.70
C VAL A 88 3.69 4.22 17.45
N PRO A 89 3.79 4.09 18.79
CA PRO A 89 2.90 3.23 19.55
C PRO A 89 1.43 3.59 19.33
N GLY A 90 0.59 2.62 18.96
CA GLY A 90 -0.85 2.83 18.77
C GLY A 90 -1.49 1.87 17.76
N PRO A 91 -2.79 2.08 17.42
CA PRO A 91 -3.54 1.25 16.47
C PRO A 91 -2.88 1.11 15.09
N GLN A 92 -2.15 2.14 14.65
CA GLN A 92 -1.36 2.15 13.42
C GLN A 92 -0.27 1.07 13.40
N SER A 93 0.31 0.72 14.57
CA SER A 93 1.30 -0.36 14.67
C SER A 93 0.65 -1.73 14.47
N ALA A 94 -0.58 -1.93 14.97
CA ALA A 94 -1.31 -3.17 14.75
C ALA A 94 -1.68 -3.33 13.27
N LEU A 95 -2.12 -2.24 12.62
CA LEU A 95 -2.39 -2.21 11.19
C LEU A 95 -1.12 -2.55 10.37
N LYS A 96 0.01 -1.92 10.68
CA LYS A 96 1.29 -2.21 10.01
C LYS A 96 1.67 -3.69 10.14
N ASN A 97 1.59 -4.26 11.35
CA ASN A 97 1.96 -5.66 11.59
C ASN A 97 1.02 -6.64 10.87
N ALA A 98 -0.28 -6.34 10.84
CA ALA A 98 -1.25 -7.12 10.07
C ALA A 98 -0.92 -7.08 8.58
N LEU A 99 -0.61 -5.90 8.04
CA LEU A 99 -0.21 -5.75 6.64
C LEU A 99 1.07 -6.51 6.30
N ILE A 100 2.11 -6.45 7.15
CA ILE A 100 3.34 -7.23 6.96
C ILE A 100 3.03 -8.74 6.89
N THR A 101 2.18 -9.22 7.79
CA THR A 101 1.81 -10.65 7.85
C THR A 101 1.07 -11.08 6.59
N GLU A 102 0.05 -10.32 6.18
CA GLU A 102 -0.70 -10.60 4.95
C GLU A 102 0.17 -10.50 3.70
N MET A 103 1.09 -9.55 3.65
CA MET A 103 2.04 -9.41 2.55
C MET A 103 2.99 -10.61 2.45
N GLN A 104 3.47 -11.13 3.58
CA GLN A 104 4.27 -12.35 3.59
C GLN A 104 3.45 -13.55 3.13
N ALA A 105 2.21 -13.68 3.61
CA ALA A 105 1.32 -14.77 3.21
C ALA A 105 1.00 -14.74 1.71
N MET A 106 0.60 -13.58 1.17
CA MET A 106 0.17 -13.46 -0.23
C MET A 106 1.34 -13.47 -1.23
N PHE A 107 2.48 -12.87 -0.88
CA PHE A 107 3.58 -12.68 -1.83
C PHE A 107 4.78 -13.59 -1.59
N SER A 108 4.76 -14.47 -0.58
CA SER A 108 5.82 -15.49 -0.35
C SER A 108 6.16 -16.32 -1.59
N ASN A 109 5.16 -16.55 -2.45
CA ASN A 109 5.29 -17.37 -3.65
C ASN A 109 5.15 -16.55 -4.96
N VAL A 110 5.20 -15.22 -4.91
CA VAL A 110 4.94 -14.37 -6.10
C VAL A 110 5.95 -14.64 -7.22
N GLU A 111 7.20 -14.95 -6.86
CA GLU A 111 8.28 -15.30 -7.79
C GLU A 111 8.13 -16.71 -8.39
N THR A 112 7.39 -17.61 -7.74
CA THR A 112 7.16 -18.99 -8.22
C THR A 112 6.08 -19.08 -9.30
N SER A 113 5.32 -18.01 -9.49
CA SER A 113 4.30 -17.93 -10.55
C SER A 113 4.95 -17.73 -11.91
N TYR A 114 5.04 -18.81 -12.69
CA TYR A 114 5.64 -18.79 -14.03
C TYR A 114 5.12 -17.65 -14.91
N LYS A 115 3.80 -17.36 -14.88
CA LYS A 115 3.22 -16.28 -15.70
C LYS A 115 3.75 -14.89 -15.31
N LEU A 116 3.91 -14.64 -14.01
CA LEU A 116 4.46 -13.37 -13.52
C LEU A 116 5.96 -13.30 -13.78
N ALA A 117 6.67 -14.39 -13.52
CA ALA A 117 8.11 -14.48 -13.74
C ALA A 117 8.48 -14.32 -15.22
N ALA A 118 7.82 -15.04 -16.12
CA ALA A 118 8.02 -14.91 -17.56
C ALA A 118 7.66 -13.50 -18.06
N SER A 119 6.54 -12.92 -17.62
CA SER A 119 6.16 -11.54 -18.01
C SER A 119 7.17 -10.50 -17.52
N THR A 120 7.73 -10.71 -16.33
CA THR A 120 8.75 -9.83 -15.73
C THR A 120 10.09 -9.98 -16.44
N LEU A 121 10.47 -11.21 -16.84
CA LEU A 121 11.69 -11.50 -17.58
C LEU A 121 11.64 -10.94 -19.02
N LEU A 122 10.47 -11.03 -19.67
CA LEU A 122 10.23 -10.51 -21.01
C LEU A 122 10.25 -8.98 -21.06
N ASP A 123 10.02 -8.29 -19.94
CA ASP A 123 10.17 -6.84 -19.85
C ASP A 123 11.64 -6.47 -19.59
N PRO A 124 12.32 -5.80 -20.55
CA PRO A 124 13.73 -5.44 -20.42
C PRO A 124 14.03 -4.57 -19.20
N ARG A 125 13.04 -3.83 -18.69
CA ARG A 125 13.18 -2.95 -17.52
C ARG A 125 13.40 -3.73 -16.23
N PHE A 126 12.89 -4.96 -16.16
CA PHE A 126 12.82 -5.76 -14.93
C PHE A 126 13.72 -7.00 -14.94
N LYS A 127 14.28 -7.36 -16.10
CA LYS A 127 15.15 -8.52 -16.35
C LYS A 127 16.25 -8.77 -15.30
N HIS A 128 16.83 -7.72 -14.71
CA HIS A 128 17.95 -7.83 -13.76
C HIS A 128 17.64 -7.40 -12.33
N HIS A 129 16.48 -6.77 -12.08
CA HIS A 129 16.21 -6.11 -10.79
C HIS A 129 14.95 -6.62 -10.08
N ALA A 130 14.16 -7.49 -10.72
CA ALA A 130 12.87 -7.90 -10.17
C ALA A 130 12.92 -9.15 -9.29
N PHE A 131 13.91 -10.02 -9.47
CA PHE A 131 14.00 -11.29 -8.74
C PHE A 131 14.94 -11.14 -7.55
N ALA A 132 14.47 -11.51 -6.36
CA ALA A 132 15.29 -11.57 -5.16
C ALA A 132 16.12 -12.86 -5.09
N ASP A 133 15.63 -13.97 -5.66
CA ASP A 133 16.32 -15.26 -5.72
C ASP A 133 16.82 -15.58 -7.15
N ALA A 134 18.09 -15.98 -7.25
CA ALA A 134 18.69 -16.44 -8.51
C ALA A 134 18.02 -17.74 -9.02
N SER A 135 17.49 -18.57 -8.13
CA SER A 135 16.81 -19.83 -8.48
C SER A 135 15.47 -19.57 -9.18
N ALA A 136 14.77 -18.50 -8.80
CA ALA A 136 13.52 -18.07 -9.44
C ALA A 136 13.76 -17.53 -10.86
N LEU A 137 14.92 -16.91 -11.09
CA LEU A 137 15.33 -16.46 -12.43
C LEU A 137 15.60 -17.64 -13.37
N GLU A 138 16.25 -18.71 -12.88
CA GLU A 138 16.52 -19.91 -13.69
C GLU A 138 15.24 -20.66 -14.08
N LEU A 139 14.26 -20.75 -13.16
CA LEU A 139 12.95 -21.34 -13.44
C LEU A 139 12.12 -20.55 -14.45
N ALA A 140 12.33 -19.23 -14.55
CA ALA A 140 11.65 -18.38 -15.52
C ALA A 140 12.28 -18.46 -16.93
N GLN A 141 13.50 -18.99 -17.04
CA GLN A 141 14.25 -19.11 -18.30
C GLN A 141 14.05 -20.47 -19.00
N GLN A 142 13.49 -21.47 -18.30
CA GLN A 142 13.10 -22.77 -18.86
C GLN A 142 11.70 -22.74 -19.49
#